data_AF-T1H2C6-F1
#
_entry.id   AF-T1H2C6-F1
#
_cell.length_a   1.000
_cell.length_b   1.000
_cell.length_c   1.000
_cell.angle_alpha   90.00
_cell.angle_beta   90.00
_cell.angle_gamma   90.00
#
_symmetry.space_group_name_H-M   'P 1'
#
loop_
_entity.id
_entity.type
_entity.pdbx_description
1 polymer ?
#
loop_
_entity_poly.entity_id
_entity_poly.type
_entity_poly.pdbx_seq_one_letter_code
_entity_poly.pdbx_strand_id
1 'polypeptide(L)'
;IFIGNPQTINLRNLIWHGFPYPSQIPEEFVSTLKLLIVNISKTLQKLNLKINRRKKIEIIREINFYCDFEKFLFNWNSKYILETHKEIWIEILNLFEYKKYFEAVLYILPQVELILRLIYKEINNFDISANPEVISESSLMFLYDLFIAPNGPRLRDKVGHGEVNPKAITENISNHLLFISNKLISCSNFEYKSQFARKFQIDNLLKILFQNYQDLSSLNLGEVSELSRIPKYENFKIFNRPDLEIEIINRIYAISKHLKVVGENLMESYTEKLQMLKNRELRSRNRKTLTKMIGLYPKFVEFYGDLIMFLEKIFSSALKEEIFEIDNLKLIKVTRIVENYNKYSHKNCNEWINILNLMEEFNKIVLIFF
;
A
#
# COMPACT_ATOMS: atom_id res chain seq x y z
N ILE A 1 -20.30 -1.24 31.02
CA ILE A 1 -18.90 -1.23 31.52
C ILE A 1 -17.89 -1.53 30.39
N PHE A 2 -18.10 -2.56 29.55
CA PHE A 2 -17.17 -2.84 28.44
C PHE A 2 -17.78 -2.69 27.05
N ILE A 3 -19.09 -2.87 26.93
CA ILE A 3 -19.89 -2.62 25.74
C ILE A 3 -21.10 -1.89 26.26
N GLY A 4 -21.26 -0.61 25.95
CA GLY A 4 -22.42 0.11 26.43
C GLY A 4 -22.64 1.43 25.71
N ASN A 5 -23.89 1.87 25.78
CA ASN A 5 -24.39 3.17 25.31
C ASN A 5 -23.44 4.32 25.76
N PRO A 6 -23.34 5.43 25.00
CA PRO A 6 -22.59 6.64 25.39
C PRO A 6 -22.77 7.12 26.85
N GLN A 7 -23.84 6.72 27.54
CA GLN A 7 -24.07 6.99 28.97
C GLN A 7 -23.30 6.07 29.95
N THR A 8 -22.57 5.06 29.45
CA THR A 8 -21.81 4.13 30.28
C THR A 8 -20.31 4.25 30.01
N ILE A 9 -19.49 3.95 31.03
CA ILE A 9 -18.04 3.86 30.86
C ILE A 9 -17.75 2.79 29.81
N ASN A 10 -17.16 3.20 28.70
CA ASN A 10 -16.66 2.33 27.63
C ASN A 10 -15.15 2.15 27.83
N LEU A 11 -14.80 1.36 28.85
CA LEU A 11 -13.41 1.24 29.32
C LEU A 11 -12.48 0.69 28.22
N ARG A 12 -12.99 -0.21 27.36
CA ARG A 12 -12.25 -0.70 26.19
C ARG A 12 -11.83 0.45 25.28
N ASN A 13 -12.77 1.30 24.87
CA ASN A 13 -12.46 2.41 23.97
C ASN A 13 -11.54 3.42 24.65
N LEU A 14 -11.78 3.75 25.93
CA LEU A 14 -10.92 4.68 26.67
C LEU A 14 -9.46 4.19 26.73
N ILE A 15 -9.24 2.91 27.07
CA ILE A 15 -7.89 2.31 27.11
C ILE A 15 -7.28 2.23 25.71
N TRP A 16 -8.04 1.78 24.71
CA TRP A 16 -7.55 1.68 23.33
C TRP A 16 -7.12 3.03 22.76
N HIS A 17 -7.81 4.08 23.19
CA HIS A 17 -7.49 5.45 22.91
C HIS A 17 -6.59 6.08 23.99
N GLY A 18 -5.84 5.33 24.81
CA GLY A 18 -4.79 5.87 25.68
C GLY A 18 -5.21 7.05 26.58
N PHE A 19 -6.48 7.13 26.99
CA PHE A 19 -6.97 8.19 27.88
C PHE A 19 -6.57 7.97 29.35
N PRO A 20 -6.78 6.78 29.93
CA PRO A 20 -6.46 6.55 31.33
C PRO A 20 -4.98 6.21 31.50
N TYR A 21 -4.35 6.76 32.54
CA TYR A 21 -3.11 6.20 33.08
C TYR A 21 -3.42 5.10 34.10
N PRO A 22 -2.48 4.17 34.40
CA PRO A 22 -2.77 2.94 35.15
C PRO A 22 -3.49 3.16 36.48
N SER A 23 -3.07 4.16 37.28
CA SER A 23 -3.70 4.46 38.57
C SER A 23 -5.08 5.14 38.49
N GLN A 24 -5.54 5.53 37.29
CA GLN A 24 -6.94 5.95 37.07
C GLN A 24 -7.89 4.80 36.79
N ILE A 25 -7.39 3.57 36.69
CA ILE A 25 -8.22 2.39 36.46
C ILE A 25 -8.41 1.70 37.82
N PRO A 26 -9.59 1.83 38.45
CA PRO A 26 -9.88 1.14 39.71
C PRO A 26 -9.65 -0.38 39.60
N GLU A 27 -9.03 -0.97 40.63
CA GLU A 27 -8.72 -2.41 40.66
C GLU A 27 -9.97 -3.29 40.59
N GLU A 28 -11.12 -2.77 41.02
CA GLU A 28 -12.41 -3.44 40.94
C GLU A 28 -12.80 -3.71 39.48
N PHE A 29 -12.49 -2.81 38.54
CA PHE A 29 -12.75 -3.04 37.12
C PHE A 29 -11.89 -4.18 36.58
N VAL A 30 -10.61 -4.22 36.97
CA VAL A 30 -9.67 -5.28 36.55
C VAL A 30 -10.11 -6.62 37.12
N SER A 31 -10.46 -6.66 38.41
CA SER A 31 -10.92 -7.85 39.11
C SER A 31 -12.24 -8.36 38.54
N THR A 32 -13.19 -7.46 38.29
CA THR A 32 -14.47 -7.78 37.64
C THR A 32 -14.26 -8.34 36.23
N LEU A 33 -13.35 -7.75 35.44
CA LEU A 33 -13.05 -8.26 34.10
C LEU A 33 -12.45 -9.66 34.14
N LYS A 34 -11.50 -9.92 35.05
CA LYS A 34 -10.92 -11.27 35.25
C LYS A 34 -12.01 -12.29 35.60
N LEU A 35 -12.88 -11.96 36.56
CA LEU A 35 -14.00 -12.81 36.96
C LEU A 35 -14.97 -13.05 35.80
N LEU A 36 -15.29 -12.02 35.02
CA LEU A 36 -16.20 -12.12 33.88
C LEU A 36 -15.62 -13.01 32.78
N ILE A 37 -14.34 -12.87 32.44
CA ILE A 37 -13.66 -13.73 31.45
C ILE A 37 -13.69 -15.19 31.89
N VAL A 38 -13.37 -15.47 33.16
CA VAL A 38 -13.39 -16.84 33.70
C VAL A 38 -14.81 -17.42 33.71
N ASN A 39 -15.81 -16.64 34.13
CA ASN A 39 -17.19 -17.10 34.18
C ASN A 39 -17.77 -17.34 32.78
N ILE A 40 -17.54 -16.44 31.83
CA ILE A 40 -17.94 -16.65 30.42
C ILE A 40 -17.30 -17.92 29.89
N SER A 41 -16.01 -18.14 30.14
CA SER A 41 -15.30 -19.34 29.68
C SER A 41 -15.94 -20.63 30.23
N LYS A 42 -16.27 -20.66 31.53
CA LYS A 42 -16.96 -21.79 32.17
C LYS A 42 -18.37 -22.01 31.61
N THR A 43 -19.13 -20.94 31.41
CA THR A 43 -20.49 -21.02 30.86
C THR A 43 -20.49 -21.55 29.43
N LEU A 44 -19.58 -21.06 28.58
CA LEU A 44 -19.43 -21.54 27.20
C LEU A 44 -19.08 -23.03 27.14
N GLN A 45 -18.22 -23.50 28.06
CA GLN A 45 -17.91 -24.93 28.20
C GLN A 45 -19.14 -25.74 28.60
N LYS A 46 -19.92 -25.28 29.59
CA LYS A 46 -21.15 -25.97 30.04
C LYS A 46 -22.22 -26.06 28.96
N LEU A 47 -22.41 -24.99 28.19
CA LEU A 47 -23.40 -24.94 27.11
C LEU A 47 -22.99 -25.75 25.87
N ASN A 48 -21.79 -26.36 25.87
CA ASN A 48 -21.22 -27.11 24.77
C ASN A 48 -21.32 -26.37 23.41
N LEU A 49 -21.18 -25.04 23.43
CA LEU A 49 -21.34 -24.22 22.25
C LEU A 49 -20.11 -24.31 21.36
N LYS A 50 -20.32 -24.64 20.09
CA LYS A 50 -19.27 -24.56 19.08
C LYS A 50 -19.05 -23.09 18.70
N ILE A 51 -18.02 -22.48 19.26
CA ILE A 51 -17.64 -21.10 18.92
C ILE A 51 -16.92 -21.12 17.58
N ASN A 52 -17.56 -20.58 16.55
CA ASN A 52 -16.92 -20.32 15.26
C ASN A 52 -15.92 -19.18 15.44
N ARG A 53 -14.64 -19.53 15.63
CA ARG A 53 -13.56 -18.55 15.70
C ARG A 53 -13.30 -17.99 14.31
N ARG A 54 -13.11 -16.67 14.21
CA ARG A 54 -12.54 -16.08 12.98
C ARG A 54 -11.16 -16.66 12.78
N LYS A 55 -10.82 -16.94 11.51
CA LYS A 55 -9.46 -17.36 11.14
C LYS A 55 -8.51 -16.22 11.51
N LYS A 56 -7.50 -16.53 12.32
CA LYS A 56 -6.46 -15.56 12.66
C LYS A 56 -5.49 -15.40 11.50
N ILE A 57 -4.96 -14.20 11.39
CA ILE A 57 -3.87 -13.84 10.49
C ILE A 57 -2.58 -14.36 11.11
N GLU A 58 -1.94 -15.28 10.40
CA GLU A 58 -0.69 -15.92 10.81
C GLU A 58 0.55 -15.09 10.47
N ILE A 59 0.45 -14.19 9.49
CA ILE A 59 1.54 -13.32 9.03
C ILE A 59 1.01 -11.92 8.79
N ILE A 60 1.63 -10.92 9.41
CA ILE A 60 1.39 -9.51 9.11
C ILE A 60 2.33 -9.08 7.99
N ARG A 61 1.82 -8.30 7.03
CA ARG A 61 2.67 -7.70 6.00
C ARG A 61 3.64 -6.74 6.67
N GLU A 62 4.92 -6.87 6.35
CA GLU A 62 5.97 -6.03 6.90
C GLU A 62 6.29 -4.85 5.96
N ILE A 63 6.86 -3.79 6.54
CA ILE A 63 7.43 -2.67 5.80
C ILE A 63 8.91 -3.01 5.58
N ASN A 64 9.41 -2.92 4.35
CA ASN A 64 10.84 -3.09 4.08
C ASN A 64 11.57 -1.76 4.35
N PHE A 65 11.72 -1.39 5.62
CA PHE A 65 12.40 -0.17 6.03
C PHE A 65 13.44 -0.50 7.09
N TYR A 66 14.69 -0.18 6.79
CA TYR A 66 15.77 -0.29 7.74
C TYR A 66 15.70 0.91 8.69
N CYS A 67 15.40 0.62 9.95
CA CYS A 67 15.58 1.59 11.02
C CYS A 67 16.94 1.32 11.65
N ASP A 68 17.79 2.34 11.75
CA ASP A 68 18.96 2.23 12.60
C ASP A 68 18.51 2.27 14.07
N PHE A 69 18.67 1.14 14.77
CA PHE A 69 18.22 0.95 16.15
C PHE A 69 19.26 1.44 17.18
N GLU A 70 20.47 1.84 16.75
CA GLU A 70 21.64 1.90 17.64
C GLU A 70 21.63 2.97 18.75
N LYS A 71 20.55 3.70 18.99
CA LYS A 71 20.31 4.42 20.25
C LYS A 71 18.85 4.91 20.31
N PHE A 72 17.95 4.06 20.79
CA PHE A 72 16.63 4.52 21.26
C PHE A 72 16.79 5.35 22.55
N LEU A 73 17.21 6.60 22.39
CA LEU A 73 17.16 7.60 23.45
C LEU A 73 15.75 8.20 23.42
N PHE A 74 14.81 7.57 24.14
CA PHE A 74 13.57 8.27 24.49
C PHE A 74 13.98 9.59 25.13
N ASN A 75 13.58 10.71 24.51
CA ASN A 75 13.67 11.98 25.19
C ASN A 75 12.60 11.98 26.29
N TRP A 76 12.95 11.46 27.46
CA TRP A 76 12.08 11.36 28.64
C TRP A 76 11.55 12.72 29.13
N ASN A 77 12.18 13.81 28.68
CA ASN A 77 11.77 15.19 28.95
C ASN A 77 10.85 15.75 27.86
N SER A 78 10.51 14.97 26.83
CA SER A 78 9.57 15.39 25.79
C SER A 78 8.19 15.60 26.38
N LYS A 79 7.57 16.73 26.05
CA LYS A 79 6.17 17.05 26.40
C LYS A 79 5.14 16.04 25.87
N TYR A 80 5.52 15.21 24.89
CA TYR A 80 4.67 14.15 24.36
C TYR A 80 4.72 12.85 25.16
N ILE A 81 5.60 12.77 26.16
CA ILE A 81 5.59 11.73 27.19
C ILE A 81 5.03 12.35 28.46
N LEU A 82 3.77 12.04 28.77
CA LEU A 82 3.16 12.51 30.01
C LEU A 82 3.83 11.79 31.20
N GLU A 83 4.09 12.53 32.30
CA GLU A 83 4.69 11.97 33.52
C GLU A 83 3.92 10.73 34.01
N THR A 84 2.59 10.81 33.99
CA THR A 84 1.68 9.73 34.38
C THR A 84 1.74 8.48 33.50
N HIS A 85 2.35 8.57 32.32
CA HIS A 85 2.45 7.49 31.34
C HIS A 85 3.88 6.95 31.20
N LYS A 86 4.87 7.49 31.92
CA LYS A 86 6.27 7.03 31.85
C LYS A 86 6.42 5.55 32.22
N GLU A 87 5.68 5.08 33.22
CA GLU A 87 5.69 3.67 33.63
C GLU A 87 5.27 2.73 32.49
N ILE A 88 4.35 3.16 31.62
CA ILE A 88 3.95 2.38 30.45
C ILE A 88 5.11 2.24 29.46
N TRP A 89 5.87 3.32 29.24
CA TRP A 89 7.05 3.27 28.36
C TRP A 89 8.18 2.43 28.92
N ILE A 90 8.41 2.47 30.23
CA ILE A 90 9.37 1.58 30.91
C ILE A 90 8.95 0.11 30.69
N GLU A 91 7.67 -0.21 30.89
CA GLU A 91 7.17 -1.57 30.66
C GLU A 91 7.29 -1.99 29.20
N ILE A 92 7.03 -1.09 28.25
CA ILE A 92 7.27 -1.37 26.82
C ILE A 92 8.72 -1.80 26.61
N LEU A 93 9.70 -1.05 27.13
CA LEU A 93 11.12 -1.38 26.96
C LEU A 93 11.47 -2.73 27.60
N ASN A 94 10.98 -3.01 28.81
CA ASN A 94 11.14 -4.32 29.44
C ASN A 94 10.57 -5.44 28.56
N LEU A 95 9.39 -5.26 27.97
CA LEU A 95 8.79 -6.26 27.08
C LEU A 95 9.64 -6.51 25.83
N PHE A 96 10.30 -5.49 25.28
CA PHE A 96 11.28 -5.69 24.20
C PHE A 96 12.50 -6.48 24.65
N GLU A 97 13.06 -6.19 25.83
CA GLU A 97 14.17 -6.96 26.40
C GLU A 97 13.80 -8.44 26.60
N TYR A 98 12.57 -8.71 27.05
CA TYR A 98 12.03 -10.06 27.19
C TYR A 98 11.51 -10.68 25.89
N LYS A 99 11.65 -10.01 24.74
CA LYS A 99 11.15 -10.45 23.42
C LYS A 99 9.64 -10.73 23.38
N LYS A 100 8.88 -10.03 24.22
CA LYS A 100 7.41 -10.06 24.30
C LYS A 100 6.79 -8.99 23.40
N TYR A 101 7.01 -9.14 22.09
CA TYR A 101 6.68 -8.13 21.09
C TYR A 101 5.17 -7.89 20.93
N PHE A 102 4.35 -8.94 20.99
CA PHE A 102 2.89 -8.80 20.90
C PHE A 102 2.35 -7.93 22.05
N GLU A 103 2.78 -8.21 23.26
CA GLU A 103 2.43 -7.45 24.45
C GLU A 103 2.92 -6.01 24.33
N ALA A 104 4.16 -5.80 23.90
CA ALA A 104 4.70 -4.45 23.70
C ALA A 104 3.86 -3.63 22.71
N VAL A 105 3.44 -4.23 21.59
CA VAL A 105 2.55 -3.59 20.60
C VAL A 105 1.20 -3.19 21.22
N LEU A 106 0.63 -4.01 22.12
CA LEU A 106 -0.62 -3.66 22.81
C LEU A 106 -0.50 -2.40 23.67
N TYR A 107 0.68 -2.14 24.24
CA TYR A 107 0.96 -0.92 24.99
C TYR A 107 1.30 0.25 24.07
N ILE A 108 2.11 0.05 23.02
CA ILE A 108 2.55 1.14 22.13
C ILE A 108 1.39 1.72 21.34
N LEU A 109 0.45 0.91 20.82
CA LEU A 109 -0.64 1.40 19.98
C LEU A 109 -1.48 2.52 20.64
N PRO A 110 -1.96 2.36 21.89
CA PRO A 110 -2.60 3.45 22.64
C PRO A 110 -1.69 4.67 22.86
N GLN A 111 -0.40 4.47 23.09
CA GLN A 111 0.55 5.57 23.31
C GLN A 111 0.77 6.40 22.04
N VAL A 112 0.88 5.75 20.87
CA VAL A 112 0.97 6.46 19.58
C VAL A 112 -0.26 7.31 19.34
N GLU A 113 -1.47 6.79 19.60
CA GLU A 113 -2.72 7.56 19.50
C GLU A 113 -2.73 8.76 20.46
N LEU A 114 -2.22 8.60 21.69
CA LEU A 114 -2.08 9.70 22.66
C LEU A 114 -1.12 10.78 22.15
N ILE A 115 0.06 10.39 21.68
CA ILE A 115 1.05 11.33 21.13
C ILE A 115 0.46 12.11 19.96
N LEU A 116 -0.20 11.43 19.01
CA LEU A 116 -0.84 12.09 17.87
C LEU A 116 -1.92 13.08 18.30
N ARG A 117 -2.69 12.80 19.36
CA ARG A 117 -3.66 13.76 19.91
C ARG A 117 -3.01 14.95 20.59
N LEU A 118 -1.91 14.74 21.32
CA LEU A 118 -1.17 15.84 21.94
C LEU A 118 -0.62 16.78 20.87
N ILE A 119 -0.04 16.21 19.80
CA ILE A 119 0.42 16.97 18.63
C ILE A 119 -0.75 17.69 17.94
N TYR A 120 -1.87 17.00 17.71
CA TYR A 120 -3.04 17.62 17.07
C TYR A 120 -3.62 18.77 17.91
N LYS A 121 -3.74 18.59 19.23
CA LYS A 121 -4.16 19.66 20.16
C LYS A 121 -3.24 20.85 20.06
N GLU A 122 -1.94 20.61 19.98
CA GLU A 122 -0.95 21.66 19.82
C GLU A 122 -1.17 22.44 18.52
N ILE A 123 -1.21 21.75 17.38
CA ILE A 123 -1.40 22.36 16.05
C ILE A 123 -2.67 23.22 15.98
N ASN A 124 -3.78 22.77 16.57
CA ASN A 124 -5.05 23.52 16.51
C ASN A 124 -5.16 24.67 17.53
N ASN A 125 -4.35 24.65 18.60
CA ASN A 125 -4.30 25.75 19.56
C ASN A 125 -3.33 26.86 19.13
N PHE A 126 -2.54 26.64 18.08
CA PHE A 126 -1.67 27.63 17.46
C PHE A 126 -2.24 28.10 16.12
N ASP A 127 -1.86 29.32 15.71
CA ASP A 127 -2.08 29.76 14.34
C ASP A 127 -1.36 28.78 13.40
N ILE A 128 -2.12 28.07 12.57
CA ILE A 128 -1.63 27.02 11.65
C ILE A 128 -0.54 27.58 10.72
N SER A 129 -0.54 28.90 10.48
CA SER A 129 0.49 29.59 9.69
C SER A 129 1.86 29.70 10.39
N ALA A 130 1.93 29.51 11.72
CA ALA A 130 3.12 29.73 12.52
C ALA A 130 3.91 28.44 12.86
N ASN A 131 3.35 27.24 12.66
CA ASN A 131 4.07 25.99 12.92
C ASN A 131 3.61 24.79 12.03
N PRO A 132 3.84 24.85 10.71
CA PRO A 132 3.36 23.84 9.77
C PRO A 132 4.07 22.46 9.83
N GLU A 133 5.12 22.28 10.64
CA GLU A 133 6.02 21.11 10.54
C GLU A 133 6.23 20.34 11.86
N VAL A 134 5.19 20.16 12.70
CA VAL A 134 5.33 19.31 13.91
C VAL A 134 5.40 17.82 13.57
N ILE A 135 4.74 17.39 12.48
CA ILE A 135 4.81 16.03 11.94
C ILE A 135 5.31 16.10 10.51
N SER A 136 6.46 15.46 10.25
CA SER A 136 7.03 15.40 8.90
C SER A 136 6.19 14.55 7.95
N GLU A 137 6.26 14.86 6.66
CA GLU A 137 5.58 14.09 5.62
C GLU A 137 5.97 12.60 5.68
N SER A 138 7.26 12.29 5.87
CA SER A 138 7.76 10.92 6.09
C SER A 138 7.07 10.21 7.25
N SER A 139 6.84 10.89 8.37
CA SER A 139 6.11 10.32 9.52
C SER A 139 4.67 9.99 9.15
N LEU A 140 3.99 10.90 8.44
CA LEU A 140 2.63 10.68 7.97
C LEU A 140 2.55 9.50 6.98
N MET A 141 3.50 9.41 6.05
CA MET A 141 3.59 8.28 5.11
C MET A 141 3.84 6.95 5.83
N PHE A 142 4.70 6.94 6.85
CA PHE A 142 5.01 5.74 7.63
C PHE A 142 3.81 5.28 8.45
N LEU A 143 3.11 6.22 9.10
CA LEU A 143 1.86 5.94 9.83
C LEU A 143 0.75 5.44 8.89
N TYR A 144 0.66 6.01 7.68
CA TYR A 144 -0.27 5.53 6.66
C TYR A 144 0.00 4.06 6.33
N ASP A 145 1.25 3.70 6.06
CA ASP A 145 1.63 2.33 5.72
C ASP A 145 1.37 1.35 6.87
N LEU A 146 1.72 1.74 8.10
CA LEU A 146 1.50 0.91 9.29
C LEU A 146 0.02 0.68 9.61
N PHE A 147 -0.82 1.72 9.51
CA PHE A 147 -2.15 1.68 10.10
C PHE A 147 -3.29 1.72 9.09
N ILE A 148 -3.13 2.39 7.95
CA ILE A 148 -4.24 2.75 7.06
C ILE A 148 -4.20 1.98 5.75
N ALA A 149 -3.02 1.82 5.16
CA ALA A 149 -2.88 1.31 3.80
C ALA A 149 -3.64 -0.02 3.62
N PRO A 150 -4.57 -0.14 2.64
CA PRO A 150 -5.41 -1.33 2.48
C PRO A 150 -4.60 -2.62 2.32
N ASN A 151 -3.46 -2.50 1.65
CA ASN A 151 -2.51 -3.57 1.39
C ASN A 151 -1.33 -3.59 2.39
N GLY A 152 -1.34 -2.76 3.43
CA GLY A 152 -0.29 -2.69 4.44
C GLY A 152 -0.55 -3.58 5.65
N PRO A 153 0.30 -3.45 6.68
CA PRO A 153 0.13 -4.10 7.98
C PRO A 153 -1.26 -3.90 8.58
N ARG A 154 -1.81 -2.67 8.55
CA ARG A 154 -3.07 -2.29 9.25
C ARG A 154 -3.06 -2.74 10.71
N LEU A 155 -1.93 -2.48 11.38
CA LEU A 155 -1.59 -3.08 12.67
C LEU A 155 -2.64 -2.79 13.74
N ARG A 156 -3.06 -1.52 13.85
CA ARG A 156 -4.12 -1.07 14.77
C ARG A 156 -5.41 -1.87 14.57
N ASP A 157 -5.94 -1.91 13.35
CA ASP A 157 -7.24 -2.53 13.06
C ASP A 157 -7.19 -4.03 13.37
N LYS A 158 -6.18 -4.74 12.86
CA LYS A 158 -6.09 -6.19 13.01
C LYS A 158 -5.87 -6.61 14.46
N VAL A 159 -5.03 -5.88 15.21
CA VAL A 159 -4.82 -6.13 16.64
C VAL A 159 -6.09 -5.77 17.43
N GLY A 160 -6.69 -4.61 17.18
CA GLY A 160 -7.90 -4.15 17.88
C GLY A 160 -9.15 -5.00 17.64
N HIS A 161 -9.20 -5.72 16.52
CA HIS A 161 -10.24 -6.71 16.21
C HIS A 161 -9.92 -8.13 16.72
N GLY A 162 -8.74 -8.37 17.29
CA GLY A 162 -8.31 -9.69 17.74
C GLY A 162 -8.11 -10.69 16.60
N GLU A 163 -7.84 -10.20 15.39
CA GLU A 163 -7.69 -11.00 14.16
C GLU A 163 -6.25 -11.49 13.95
N VAL A 164 -5.34 -11.13 14.85
CA VAL A 164 -3.90 -11.44 14.75
C VAL A 164 -3.54 -12.62 15.66
N ASN A 165 -2.78 -13.57 15.13
CA ASN A 165 -2.05 -14.52 15.97
C ASN A 165 -0.90 -13.75 16.66
N PRO A 166 -0.73 -13.82 17.99
CA PRO A 166 0.41 -13.18 18.66
C PRO A 166 1.77 -13.45 18.02
N LYS A 167 1.98 -14.65 17.46
CA LYS A 167 3.21 -15.03 16.76
C LYS A 167 3.42 -14.29 15.42
N ALA A 168 2.36 -13.72 14.85
CA ALA A 168 2.43 -12.92 13.62
C ALA A 168 2.98 -11.51 13.87
N ILE A 169 3.07 -11.07 15.14
CA ILE A 169 3.78 -9.86 15.53
C ILE A 169 5.25 -10.21 15.69
N THR A 170 6.03 -9.83 14.70
CA THR A 170 7.48 -10.05 14.65
C THR A 170 8.22 -8.96 15.42
N GLU A 171 9.49 -9.22 15.68
CA GLU A 171 10.43 -8.19 16.14
C GLU A 171 10.42 -7.00 15.18
N ASN A 172 10.51 -7.24 13.86
CA ASN A 172 10.60 -6.20 12.84
C ASN A 172 9.43 -5.20 12.87
N ILE A 173 8.18 -5.69 12.86
CA ILE A 173 7.02 -4.79 12.87
C ILE A 173 6.90 -4.02 14.19
N SER A 174 7.33 -4.62 15.30
CA SER A 174 7.32 -3.99 16.63
C SER A 174 8.38 -2.90 16.73
N ASN A 175 9.54 -3.19 16.16
CA ASN A 175 10.66 -2.28 15.97
C ASN A 175 10.28 -1.04 15.13
N HIS A 176 9.53 -1.22 14.03
CA HIS A 176 8.97 -0.10 13.26
C HIS A 176 8.01 0.75 14.09
N LEU A 177 7.15 0.12 14.89
CA LEU A 177 6.20 0.82 15.74
C LEU A 177 6.91 1.64 16.83
N LEU A 178 7.95 1.08 17.44
CA LEU A 178 8.79 1.78 18.40
C LEU A 178 9.53 2.95 17.73
N PHE A 179 10.09 2.73 16.53
CA PHE A 179 10.77 3.75 15.74
C PHE A 179 9.89 4.95 15.47
N ILE A 180 8.68 4.74 14.92
CA ILE A 180 7.79 5.87 14.62
C ILE A 180 7.34 6.58 15.89
N SER A 181 7.14 5.85 17.00
CA SER A 181 6.85 6.46 18.30
C SER A 181 7.94 7.42 18.73
N ASN A 182 9.20 6.99 18.66
CA ASN A 182 10.35 7.83 19.01
C ASN A 182 10.48 9.05 18.07
N LYS A 183 10.21 8.90 16.78
CA LYS A 183 10.21 10.01 15.81
C LYS A 183 9.13 11.04 16.11
N LEU A 184 7.93 10.60 16.49
CA LEU A 184 6.85 11.49 16.90
C LEU A 184 7.16 12.21 18.21
N ILE A 185 7.74 11.52 19.20
CA ILE A 185 8.10 12.09 20.50
C ILE A 185 9.22 13.12 20.39
N SER A 186 10.21 12.87 19.53
CA SER A 186 11.34 13.78 19.32
C SER A 186 11.06 14.84 18.26
N CYS A 187 9.92 14.77 17.56
CA CYS A 187 9.64 15.56 16.35
C CYS A 187 10.83 15.55 15.37
N SER A 188 11.50 14.41 15.22
CA SER A 188 12.69 14.30 14.36
C SER A 188 12.34 13.79 12.98
N ASN A 189 12.98 14.38 11.97
CA ASN A 189 12.80 13.99 10.58
C ASN A 189 13.55 12.68 10.28
N PHE A 190 13.05 12.00 9.25
CA PHE A 190 13.69 10.86 8.61
C PHE A 190 13.18 10.80 7.17
N GLU A 191 13.92 10.12 6.30
CA GLU A 191 13.45 9.88 4.94
C GLU A 191 12.65 8.58 4.90
N TYR A 192 11.43 8.67 4.39
CA TYR A 192 10.63 7.49 4.14
C TYR A 192 9.73 7.70 2.93
N LYS A 193 9.77 6.74 2.02
CA LYS A 193 8.86 6.65 0.89
C LYS A 193 7.89 5.52 1.17
N SER A 194 6.59 5.81 1.07
CA SER A 194 5.55 4.81 1.26
C SER A 194 5.70 3.66 0.26
N GLN A 195 5.53 2.44 0.75
CA GLN A 195 5.57 1.20 -0.01
C GLN A 195 4.16 0.76 -0.43
N PHE A 196 3.14 1.21 0.30
CA PHE A 196 1.76 0.79 0.10
C PHE A 196 0.83 1.87 -0.49
N ALA A 197 1.23 3.14 -0.52
CA ALA A 197 0.46 4.19 -1.16
C ALA A 197 0.49 4.04 -2.68
N ARG A 198 -0.69 4.19 -3.30
CA ARG A 198 -0.89 3.85 -4.71
C ARG A 198 0.01 4.64 -5.67
N LYS A 199 0.29 5.91 -5.38
CA LYS A 199 1.19 6.75 -6.21
C LYS A 199 2.60 6.14 -6.31
N PHE A 200 3.18 5.73 -5.19
CA PHE A 200 4.48 5.05 -5.18
C PHE A 200 4.44 3.69 -5.88
N GLN A 201 3.32 2.96 -5.75
CA GLN A 201 3.14 1.70 -6.47
C GLN A 201 3.03 1.90 -7.99
N ILE A 202 2.38 2.98 -8.45
CA ILE A 202 2.32 3.34 -9.87
C ILE A 202 3.71 3.73 -10.36
N ASP A 203 4.45 4.56 -9.64
CA ASP A 203 5.83 4.94 -10.00
C ASP A 203 6.72 3.69 -10.21
N ASN A 204 6.65 2.74 -9.28
CA ASN A 204 7.36 1.47 -9.41
C ASN A 204 6.86 0.61 -10.58
N LEU A 205 5.54 0.58 -10.83
CA LEU A 205 5.00 -0.14 -11.99
C LEU A 205 5.45 0.50 -13.30
N LEU A 206 5.39 1.82 -13.43
CA LEU A 206 5.86 2.53 -14.63
C LEU A 206 7.32 2.19 -14.94
N LYS A 207 8.20 2.18 -13.93
CA LYS A 207 9.60 1.72 -14.08
C LYS A 207 9.71 0.32 -14.68
N ILE A 208 8.91 -0.63 -14.17
CA ILE A 208 8.86 -1.99 -14.70
C ILE A 208 8.33 -2.01 -16.14
N LEU A 209 7.29 -1.22 -16.45
CA LEU A 209 6.73 -1.15 -17.80
C LEU A 209 7.74 -0.60 -18.81
N PHE A 210 8.48 0.45 -18.44
CA PHE A 210 9.56 1.01 -19.26
C PHE A 210 10.68 -0.02 -19.49
N GLN A 211 11.08 -0.76 -18.46
CA GLN A 211 12.08 -1.83 -18.62
C GLN A 211 11.56 -2.92 -19.57
N ASN A 212 10.32 -3.40 -19.39
CA ASN A 212 9.71 -4.37 -20.29
C ASN A 212 9.68 -3.85 -21.74
N TYR A 213 9.37 -2.57 -21.95
CA TYR A 213 9.38 -1.98 -23.30
C TYR A 213 10.78 -2.02 -23.92
N GLN A 214 11.83 -1.67 -23.16
CA GLN A 214 13.22 -1.74 -23.63
C GLN A 214 13.60 -3.18 -24.00
N ASP A 215 13.26 -4.15 -23.15
CA ASP A 215 13.55 -5.56 -23.38
C ASP A 215 12.83 -6.06 -24.66
N LEU A 216 11.54 -5.75 -24.82
CA LEU A 216 10.74 -6.12 -26.00
C LEU A 216 11.27 -5.46 -27.28
N SER A 217 11.70 -4.20 -27.19
CA SER A 217 12.23 -3.44 -28.35
C SER A 217 13.57 -3.96 -28.82
N SER A 218 14.43 -4.39 -27.90
CA SER A 218 15.74 -4.97 -28.20
C SER A 218 15.68 -6.25 -29.04
N LEU A 219 14.53 -6.92 -29.08
CA LEU A 219 14.34 -8.19 -29.78
C LEU A 219 14.12 -8.09 -31.29
N ASN A 220 13.83 -6.90 -31.87
CA ASN A 220 13.83 -6.69 -33.34
C ASN A 220 13.48 -5.28 -33.86
N LEU A 221 13.67 -4.19 -33.11
CA LEU A 221 13.46 -2.83 -33.64
C LEU A 221 14.80 -2.13 -33.90
N GLY A 222 14.98 -1.64 -35.14
CA GLY A 222 15.93 -0.54 -35.41
C GLY A 222 15.54 0.70 -34.59
N GLU A 223 16.49 1.63 -34.46
CA GLU A 223 16.46 2.85 -33.63
C GLU A 223 15.21 3.02 -32.75
N VAL A 224 15.33 2.57 -31.49
CA VAL A 224 14.34 2.78 -30.44
C VAL A 224 14.13 4.29 -30.29
N SER A 225 12.90 4.77 -30.52
CA SER A 225 12.51 6.13 -30.14
C SER A 225 12.88 6.34 -28.67
N GLU A 226 13.72 7.32 -28.38
CA GLU A 226 14.16 7.63 -27.01
C GLU A 226 12.94 7.96 -26.13
N LEU A 227 12.37 6.93 -25.51
CA LEU A 227 11.54 7.04 -24.33
C LEU A 227 12.45 7.59 -23.23
N SER A 228 12.53 8.91 -23.24
CA SER A 228 13.48 9.69 -22.47
C SER A 228 13.10 9.63 -21.00
N ARG A 229 13.87 8.80 -20.29
CA ARG A 229 14.01 8.72 -18.82
C ARG A 229 12.82 8.13 -18.07
N ILE A 230 13.16 7.22 -17.16
CA ILE A 230 12.32 6.88 -16.02
C ILE A 230 11.96 8.19 -15.31
N PRO A 231 10.67 8.58 -15.26
CA PRO A 231 10.30 9.77 -14.54
C PRO A 231 10.64 9.60 -13.06
N LYS A 232 11.26 10.61 -12.46
CA LYS A 232 11.53 10.67 -11.02
C LYS A 232 10.47 11.52 -10.37
N TYR A 233 9.58 10.88 -9.62
CA TYR A 233 8.58 11.56 -8.81
C TYR A 233 8.99 11.43 -7.34
N GLU A 234 9.46 12.52 -6.73
CA GLU A 234 10.08 12.47 -5.39
C GLU A 234 9.18 12.98 -4.27
N ASN A 235 8.13 13.77 -4.56
CA ASN A 235 7.28 14.40 -3.55
C ASN A 235 5.79 14.09 -3.79
N PHE A 236 5.28 13.06 -3.11
CA PHE A 236 3.89 12.64 -3.24
C PHE A 236 3.08 12.99 -1.99
N LYS A 237 2.26 14.05 -2.07
CA LYS A 237 1.25 14.28 -1.04
C LYS A 237 0.23 13.13 -1.02
N ILE A 238 0.13 12.44 0.11
CA ILE A 238 -0.83 11.35 0.36
C ILE A 238 -2.16 11.88 0.93
N PHE A 239 -2.08 12.90 1.79
CA PHE A 239 -3.22 13.43 2.54
C PHE A 239 -3.82 14.67 1.86
N ASN A 240 -5.07 15.00 2.23
CA ASN A 240 -5.82 16.17 1.75
C ASN A 240 -5.91 16.25 0.23
N ARG A 241 -6.34 15.15 -0.42
CA ARG A 241 -6.48 15.05 -1.88
C ARG A 241 -7.95 14.95 -2.29
N PRO A 242 -8.36 15.49 -3.45
CA PRO A 242 -9.73 15.36 -3.96
C PRO A 242 -10.13 13.91 -4.22
N ASP A 243 -11.40 13.56 -3.99
CA ASP A 243 -11.91 12.19 -4.22
C ASP A 243 -11.76 11.74 -5.68
N LEU A 244 -11.93 12.66 -6.63
CA LEU A 244 -11.76 12.37 -8.06
C LEU A 244 -10.33 11.94 -8.40
N GLU A 245 -9.32 12.50 -7.71
CA GLU A 245 -7.93 12.09 -7.88
C GLU A 245 -7.74 10.63 -7.46
N ILE A 246 -8.36 10.22 -6.35
CA ILE A 246 -8.26 8.85 -5.85
C ILE A 246 -8.79 7.88 -6.92
N GLU A 247 -9.93 8.18 -7.54
CA GLU A 247 -10.49 7.34 -8.60
C GLU A 247 -9.54 7.22 -9.80
N ILE A 248 -8.99 8.34 -10.28
CA ILE A 248 -8.03 8.38 -11.39
C ILE A 248 -6.78 7.56 -11.06
N ILE A 249 -6.16 7.78 -9.90
CA ILE A 249 -4.98 7.04 -9.43
C ILE A 249 -5.27 5.53 -9.38
N ASN A 250 -6.46 5.14 -8.94
CA ASN A 250 -6.85 3.73 -8.88
C ASN A 250 -6.96 3.10 -10.28
N ARG A 251 -7.48 3.86 -11.25
CA ARG A 251 -7.58 3.41 -12.63
C ARG A 251 -6.21 3.30 -13.28
N ILE A 252 -5.35 4.30 -13.13
CA ILE A 252 -3.96 4.25 -13.62
C ILE A 252 -3.28 2.99 -13.06
N TYR A 253 -3.38 2.76 -11.75
CA TYR A 253 -2.81 1.56 -11.12
C TYR A 253 -3.35 0.24 -11.71
N ALA A 254 -4.66 0.16 -11.97
CA ALA A 254 -5.27 -1.01 -12.60
C ALA A 254 -4.77 -1.22 -14.04
N ILE A 255 -4.71 -0.16 -14.84
CA ILE A 255 -4.20 -0.22 -16.22
C ILE A 255 -2.73 -0.66 -16.21
N SER A 256 -1.89 -0.05 -15.36
CA SER A 256 -0.47 -0.41 -15.23
C SER A 256 -0.27 -1.89 -14.88
N LYS A 257 -1.14 -2.47 -14.04
CA LYS A 257 -1.09 -3.91 -13.73
C LYS A 257 -1.38 -4.78 -14.94
N HIS A 258 -2.40 -4.46 -15.73
CA HIS A 258 -2.70 -5.21 -16.94
C HIS A 258 -1.61 -5.08 -17.99
N LEU A 259 -1.05 -3.88 -18.17
CA LEU A 259 0.09 -3.68 -19.06
C LEU A 259 1.31 -4.49 -18.65
N LYS A 260 1.59 -4.62 -17.34
CA LYS A 260 2.71 -5.45 -16.90
C LYS A 260 2.58 -6.88 -17.43
N VAL A 261 1.38 -7.46 -17.32
CA VAL A 261 1.07 -8.80 -17.84
C VAL A 261 1.11 -8.83 -19.38
N VAL A 262 0.67 -7.77 -20.07
CA VAL A 262 0.81 -7.66 -21.52
C VAL A 262 2.27 -7.78 -21.94
N GLY A 263 3.18 -7.06 -21.28
CA GLY A 263 4.61 -7.13 -21.59
C GLY A 263 5.18 -8.55 -21.44
N GLU A 264 4.82 -9.23 -20.35
CA GLU A 264 5.18 -10.64 -20.09
C GLU A 264 4.62 -11.57 -21.19
N ASN A 265 3.33 -11.43 -21.52
CA ASN A 265 2.66 -12.22 -22.56
C ASN A 265 3.29 -12.02 -23.94
N LEU A 266 3.62 -10.78 -24.32
CA LEU A 266 4.24 -10.48 -25.60
C LEU A 266 5.61 -11.14 -25.73
N MET A 267 6.43 -11.04 -24.68
CA MET A 267 7.76 -11.66 -24.61
C MET A 267 7.68 -13.18 -24.76
N GLU A 268 6.80 -13.82 -23.99
CA GLU A 268 6.59 -15.26 -24.01
C GLU A 268 6.07 -15.72 -25.38
N SER A 269 5.00 -15.09 -25.87
CA SER A 269 4.37 -15.39 -27.16
C SER A 269 5.36 -15.26 -28.32
N TYR A 270 6.18 -14.20 -28.35
CA TYR A 270 7.17 -13.98 -29.40
C TYR A 270 8.26 -15.05 -29.37
N THR A 271 8.78 -15.37 -28.18
CA THR A 271 9.84 -16.36 -28.00
C THR A 271 9.38 -17.75 -28.43
N GLU A 272 8.20 -18.20 -27.97
CA GLU A 272 7.62 -19.49 -28.37
C GLU A 272 7.40 -19.56 -29.88
N LYS A 273 6.80 -18.51 -30.47
CA LYS A 273 6.51 -18.45 -31.91
C LYS A 273 7.78 -18.46 -32.76
N LEU A 274 8.85 -17.77 -32.35
CA LEU A 274 10.15 -17.85 -33.01
C LEU A 274 10.75 -19.25 -32.95
N GLN A 275 10.64 -19.93 -31.82
CA GLN A 275 11.14 -21.30 -31.65
C GLN A 275 10.38 -22.29 -32.56
N MET A 276 9.05 -22.21 -32.62
CA MET A 276 8.23 -23.01 -33.53
C MET A 276 8.61 -22.81 -35.00
N LEU A 277 8.96 -21.58 -35.39
CA LEU A 277 9.41 -21.26 -36.74
C LEU A 277 10.78 -21.90 -37.04
N LYS A 278 11.74 -21.78 -36.10
CA LYS A 278 13.09 -22.37 -36.21
C LYS A 278 13.03 -23.89 -36.32
N ASN A 279 12.22 -24.54 -35.49
CA ASN A 279 12.10 -25.99 -35.43
C ASN A 279 11.28 -26.60 -36.59
N ARG A 280 10.68 -25.78 -37.46
CA ARG A 280 9.82 -26.19 -38.59
C ARG A 280 8.64 -27.10 -38.18
N GLU A 281 8.15 -26.97 -36.95
CA GLU A 281 7.14 -27.84 -36.33
C GLU A 281 5.74 -27.75 -36.97
N LEU A 282 5.50 -26.75 -37.83
CA LEU A 282 4.17 -26.43 -38.35
C LEU A 282 4.01 -26.73 -39.85
N ARG A 283 2.79 -27.12 -40.26
CA ARG A 283 2.38 -27.25 -41.67
C ARG A 283 2.49 -25.90 -42.42
N SER A 284 2.66 -25.94 -43.75
CA SER A 284 2.92 -24.75 -44.61
C SER A 284 1.96 -23.57 -44.38
N ARG A 285 0.64 -23.83 -44.27
CA ARG A 285 -0.37 -22.79 -43.99
C ARG A 285 -0.17 -22.12 -42.64
N ASN A 286 0.15 -22.89 -41.60
CA ASN A 286 0.36 -22.39 -40.24
C ASN A 286 1.67 -21.58 -40.14
N ARG A 287 2.70 -21.96 -40.91
CA ARG A 287 3.95 -21.18 -41.02
C ARG A 287 3.70 -19.79 -41.60
N LYS A 288 2.86 -19.66 -42.64
CA LYS A 288 2.50 -18.34 -43.21
C LYS A 288 1.81 -17.44 -42.18
N THR A 289 0.89 -17.97 -41.38
CA THR A 289 0.23 -17.22 -40.29
C THR A 289 1.24 -16.80 -39.22
N LEU A 290 2.14 -17.70 -38.83
CA LEU A 290 3.19 -17.45 -37.85
C LEU A 290 4.16 -16.34 -38.31
N THR A 291 4.59 -16.38 -39.57
CA THR A 291 5.43 -15.31 -40.15
C THR A 291 4.71 -13.97 -40.15
N LYS A 292 3.42 -13.93 -40.45
CA LYS A 292 2.62 -12.70 -40.37
C LYS A 292 2.52 -12.17 -38.93
N MET A 293 2.28 -13.05 -37.95
CA MET A 293 2.25 -12.66 -36.53
C MET A 293 3.58 -12.05 -36.09
N ILE A 294 4.71 -12.70 -36.43
CA ILE A 294 6.05 -12.20 -36.10
C ILE A 294 6.31 -10.85 -36.78
N GLY A 295 5.88 -10.68 -38.03
CA GLY A 295 6.02 -9.41 -38.75
C GLY A 295 5.19 -8.25 -38.17
N LEU A 296 4.17 -8.53 -37.36
CA LEU A 296 3.36 -7.51 -36.68
C LEU A 296 3.80 -7.22 -35.25
N TYR A 297 4.70 -8.03 -34.71
CA TYR A 297 5.25 -7.84 -33.37
C TYR A 297 5.79 -6.42 -33.12
N PRO A 298 6.53 -5.78 -34.06
CA PRO A 298 6.94 -4.38 -33.92
C PRO A 298 5.79 -3.42 -33.59
N LYS A 299 4.63 -3.57 -34.25
CA LYS A 299 3.44 -2.73 -34.02
C LYS A 299 2.83 -2.95 -32.64
N PHE A 300 2.90 -4.18 -32.12
CA PHE A 300 2.41 -4.49 -30.78
C PHE A 300 3.30 -3.86 -29.71
N VAL A 301 4.62 -3.88 -29.91
CA VAL A 301 5.58 -3.21 -29.02
C VAL A 301 5.40 -1.68 -29.08
N GLU A 302 5.23 -1.11 -30.27
CA GLU A 302 4.91 0.32 -30.46
C GLU A 302 3.64 0.70 -29.67
N PHE A 303 2.55 -0.06 -29.86
CA PHE A 303 1.30 0.18 -29.13
C PHE A 303 1.47 0.09 -27.60
N TYR A 304 2.29 -0.86 -27.14
CA TYR A 304 2.62 -0.99 -25.73
C TYR A 304 3.37 0.25 -25.21
N GLY A 305 4.31 0.79 -26.00
CA GLY A 305 4.99 2.06 -25.73
C GLY A 305 4.04 3.26 -25.67
N ASP A 306 3.11 3.37 -26.62
CA ASP A 306 2.12 4.46 -26.66
C ASP A 306 1.24 4.47 -25.40
N LEU A 307 0.83 3.28 -24.93
CA LEU A 307 0.06 3.13 -23.70
C LEU A 307 0.86 3.52 -22.46
N ILE A 308 2.16 3.22 -22.42
CA ILE A 308 3.06 3.66 -21.33
C ILE A 308 3.17 5.18 -21.31
N MET A 309 3.40 5.81 -22.46
CA MET A 309 3.50 7.27 -22.57
C MET A 309 2.22 7.98 -22.14
N PHE A 310 1.08 7.43 -22.55
CA PHE A 310 -0.21 7.95 -22.12
C PHE A 310 -0.38 7.88 -20.61
N LEU A 311 -0.03 6.75 -19.97
CA LEU A 311 -0.09 6.62 -18.52
C LEU A 311 0.88 7.54 -17.79
N GLU A 312 2.10 7.69 -18.30
CA GLU A 312 3.12 8.58 -17.73
C GLU A 312 2.64 10.03 -17.73
N LYS A 313 2.13 10.52 -18.87
CA LYS A 313 1.57 11.88 -18.97
C LYS A 313 0.42 12.07 -17.98
N ILE A 314 -0.54 11.16 -17.97
CA ILE A 314 -1.71 11.25 -17.07
C ILE A 314 -1.28 11.21 -15.61
N PHE A 315 -0.37 10.32 -15.25
CA PHE A 315 0.14 10.22 -13.89
C PHE A 315 0.86 11.51 -13.49
N SER A 316 1.79 12.01 -14.31
CA SER A 316 2.49 13.28 -14.10
C SER A 316 1.53 14.45 -13.89
N SER A 317 0.47 14.55 -14.71
CA SER A 317 -0.56 15.57 -14.56
C SER A 317 -1.39 15.43 -13.29
N ALA A 318 -1.74 14.20 -12.89
CA ALA A 318 -2.43 13.94 -11.63
C ALA A 318 -1.58 14.31 -10.40
N LEU A 319 -0.25 14.26 -10.52
CA LEU A 319 0.66 14.66 -9.46
C LEU A 319 0.79 16.17 -9.30
N LYS A 320 0.83 16.90 -10.41
CA LYS A 320 0.95 18.37 -10.39
C LYS A 320 -0.34 19.08 -10.01
N GLU A 321 -1.44 18.35 -9.80
CA GLU A 321 -2.80 18.93 -9.65
C GLU A 321 -3.24 19.76 -10.87
N GLU A 322 -2.48 19.69 -11.97
CA GLU A 322 -2.62 20.58 -13.12
C GLU A 322 -3.73 20.16 -14.07
N ILE A 323 -4.27 18.93 -13.97
CA ILE A 323 -5.28 18.45 -14.92
C ILE A 323 -6.33 17.57 -14.24
N PHE A 324 -7.51 18.14 -14.01
CA PHE A 324 -8.75 17.40 -13.73
C PHE A 324 -9.64 17.24 -14.99
N GLU A 325 -9.17 17.67 -16.17
CA GLU A 325 -9.88 17.54 -17.45
C GLU A 325 -9.69 16.18 -18.15
N ILE A 326 -9.05 15.21 -17.50
CA ILE A 326 -9.07 13.85 -18.02
C ILE A 326 -10.42 13.25 -17.69
N ASP A 327 -11.30 13.24 -18.69
CA ASP A 327 -12.60 12.58 -18.60
C ASP A 327 -12.41 11.13 -18.13
N ASN A 328 -12.89 10.85 -16.92
CA ASN A 328 -12.86 9.55 -16.28
C ASN A 328 -13.46 8.45 -17.21
N LEU A 329 -14.41 8.81 -18.08
CA LEU A 329 -14.96 7.91 -19.10
C LEU A 329 -13.91 7.46 -20.12
N LYS A 330 -12.96 8.32 -20.49
CA LYS A 330 -11.87 7.96 -21.40
C LYS A 330 -10.89 7.00 -20.73
N LEU A 331 -10.54 7.21 -19.45
CA LEU A 331 -9.76 6.23 -18.68
C LEU A 331 -10.46 4.88 -18.54
N ILE A 332 -11.79 4.88 -18.39
CA ILE A 332 -12.60 3.64 -18.42
C ILE A 332 -12.46 2.92 -19.78
N LYS A 333 -12.51 3.65 -20.90
CA LYS A 333 -12.30 3.07 -22.23
C LYS A 333 -10.90 2.50 -22.39
N VAL A 334 -9.87 3.24 -21.98
CA VAL A 334 -8.47 2.75 -22.02
C VAL A 334 -8.29 1.52 -21.14
N THR A 335 -8.95 1.45 -19.98
CA THR A 335 -8.95 0.25 -19.13
C THR A 335 -9.43 -0.97 -19.89
N ARG A 336 -10.57 -0.86 -20.61
CA ARG A 336 -11.11 -1.96 -21.44
C ARG A 336 -10.18 -2.34 -22.58
N ILE A 337 -9.55 -1.35 -23.22
CA ILE A 337 -8.56 -1.58 -24.28
C ILE A 337 -7.40 -2.43 -23.75
N VAL A 338 -6.86 -2.08 -22.59
CA VAL A 338 -5.72 -2.78 -22.00
C VAL A 338 -6.11 -4.16 -21.45
N GLU A 339 -7.31 -4.33 -20.89
CA GLU A 339 -7.86 -5.64 -20.52
C GLU A 339 -7.96 -6.58 -21.73
N ASN A 340 -8.47 -6.07 -22.85
CA ASN A 340 -8.54 -6.81 -24.11
C ASN A 340 -7.15 -7.08 -24.69
N TYR A 341 -6.22 -6.12 -24.57
CA TYR A 341 -4.84 -6.33 -25.03
C TYR A 341 -4.18 -7.46 -24.23
N ASN A 342 -4.36 -7.48 -22.90
CA ASN A 342 -3.90 -8.58 -22.05
C ASN A 342 -4.46 -9.93 -22.50
N LYS A 343 -5.76 -10.01 -22.80
CA LYS A 343 -6.38 -11.22 -23.35
C LYS A 343 -5.76 -11.64 -24.69
N TYR A 344 -5.60 -10.70 -25.63
CA TYR A 344 -5.16 -11.00 -27.00
C TYR A 344 -3.65 -11.22 -27.13
N SER A 345 -2.83 -10.72 -26.21
CA SER A 345 -1.38 -10.93 -26.19
C SER A 345 -0.97 -12.30 -25.66
N HIS A 346 -1.84 -12.97 -24.89
CA HIS A 346 -1.56 -14.27 -24.30
C HIS A 346 -1.20 -15.33 -25.36
N LYS A 347 -0.19 -16.15 -25.09
CA LYS A 347 0.37 -17.14 -26.05
C LYS A 347 -0.65 -18.08 -26.68
N ASN A 348 -1.65 -18.50 -25.90
CA ASN A 348 -2.72 -19.41 -26.36
C ASN A 348 -3.82 -18.72 -27.18
N CYS A 349 -3.80 -17.38 -27.29
CA CYS A 349 -4.79 -16.64 -28.04
C CYS A 349 -4.39 -16.52 -29.52
N ASN A 350 -5.33 -16.83 -30.42
CA ASN A 350 -5.14 -16.72 -31.86
C ASN A 350 -5.80 -15.47 -32.48
N GLU A 351 -6.29 -14.55 -31.65
CA GLU A 351 -7.02 -13.34 -32.06
C GLU A 351 -6.12 -12.08 -32.12
N TRP A 352 -4.84 -12.25 -32.42
CA TRP A 352 -3.85 -11.15 -32.47
C TRP A 352 -4.21 -10.01 -33.44
N ILE A 353 -5.03 -10.28 -34.47
CA ILE A 353 -5.55 -9.23 -35.37
C ILE A 353 -6.38 -8.20 -34.60
N ASN A 354 -7.09 -8.63 -33.55
CA ASN A 354 -7.88 -7.73 -32.73
C ASN A 354 -7.02 -6.68 -32.00
N ILE A 355 -5.72 -6.94 -31.80
CA ILE A 355 -4.79 -5.94 -31.23
C ILE A 355 -4.69 -4.73 -32.16
N LEU A 356 -4.72 -4.90 -33.48
CA LEU A 356 -4.71 -3.78 -34.43
C LEU A 356 -5.97 -2.92 -34.30
N ASN A 357 -7.13 -3.54 -34.06
CA ASN A 357 -8.37 -2.79 -33.82
C ASN A 357 -8.29 -2.00 -32.50
N LEU A 358 -7.68 -2.58 -31.45
CA LEU A 358 -7.44 -1.89 -30.19
C LEU A 358 -6.52 -0.67 -30.37
N MET A 359 -5.50 -0.76 -31.23
CA MET A 359 -4.63 0.37 -31.58
C MET A 359 -5.43 1.52 -32.20
N GLU A 360 -6.31 1.22 -33.15
CA GLU A 360 -7.17 2.23 -33.78
C GLU A 360 -8.15 2.86 -32.79
N GLU A 361 -8.74 2.06 -31.90
CA GLU A 361 -9.62 2.55 -30.83
C GLU A 361 -8.86 3.47 -29.86
N PHE A 362 -7.63 3.11 -29.49
CA PHE A 362 -6.79 3.91 -28.61
C PHE A 362 -6.39 5.24 -29.26
N ASN A 363 -5.98 5.22 -30.53
CA ASN A 363 -5.60 6.43 -31.26
C ASN A 363 -6.75 7.44 -31.34
N LYS A 364 -8.00 6.98 -31.50
CA LYS A 364 -9.19 7.83 -31.43
C LYS A 364 -9.38 8.51 -30.08
N ILE A 365 -8.91 7.90 -28.99
CA ILE A 365 -8.98 8.48 -27.63
C ILE A 365 -7.85 9.51 -27.44
N VAL A 366 -6.64 9.20 -27.90
CA VAL A 366 -5.44 10.04 -27.69
C VAL A 366 -5.46 11.31 -28.55
N LEU A 367 -5.94 11.25 -29.81
CA LEU A 367 -6.08 12.42 -30.71
C LEU A 367 -7.03 13.51 -30.18
N ILE A 368 -7.76 13.25 -29.10
CA ILE A 368 -8.66 14.20 -28.44
C ILE A 368 -7.97 14.84 -27.22
N PHE A 369 -6.77 14.38 -26.83
CA PHE A 369 -6.01 14.83 -25.65
C PHE A 369 -4.71 15.58 -25.99
N PHE A 370 -4.27 15.47 -27.23
CA PHE A 370 -3.10 16.12 -27.82
C PHE A 370 -3.51 16.61 -29.21
#